data_AF-A0AAU8FKP2-F1
#
_entry.id   AF-A0AAU8FKP2-F1
#
_cell.length_a   1.000
_cell.length_b   1.000
_cell.length_c   1.000
_cell.angle_alpha   90.00
_cell.angle_beta   90.00
_cell.angle_gamma   90.00
#
_symmetry.space_group_name_H-M   'P 1'
#
loop_
_entity.id
_entity.type
_entity.pdbx_description
1 polymer ?
#
loop_
_entity_poly.entity_id
_entity_poly.type
_entity_poly.pdbx_seq_one_letter_code
_entity_poly.pdbx_strand_id
1 'polypeptide(L)'
;MSFVSRKDIAEALSNVLTGPAFSNAGFDITGPEAHSFGDIALLLKEVAGFNEAAHTDIPVEDYRKALAGFGMTEEETGFYVSMAESIRAGEFEKTDRSLEIFLGRKPLGIQEYLKELF
;
A
#
# COMPACT_ATOMS: atom_id res chain seq x y z
N MET A 1 1.08 3.04 5.99
CA MET A 1 0.85 1.88 5.12
C MET A 1 2.16 1.40 4.50
N SER A 2 2.45 0.10 4.57
CA SER A 2 3.61 -0.51 3.89
C SER A 2 3.21 -1.02 2.50
N PHE A 3 3.62 -0.30 1.46
CA PHE A 3 3.23 -0.59 0.08
C PHE A 3 4.10 -1.69 -0.54
N VAL A 4 3.47 -2.56 -1.33
CA VAL A 4 4.17 -3.61 -2.08
C VAL A 4 3.67 -3.65 -3.52
N SER A 5 4.60 -3.75 -4.46
CA SER A 5 4.29 -3.99 -5.87
C SER A 5 3.71 -5.39 -6.09
N ARG A 6 2.65 -5.52 -6.87
CA ARG A 6 2.13 -6.83 -7.29
C ARG A 6 3.18 -7.67 -8.04
N LYS A 7 4.14 -7.03 -8.73
CA LYS A 7 5.24 -7.73 -9.41
C LYS A 7 6.19 -8.39 -8.40
N ASP A 8 6.54 -7.68 -7.34
CA ASP A 8 7.38 -8.23 -6.26
C ASP A 8 6.66 -9.37 -5.52
N ILE A 9 5.35 -9.24 -5.27
CA ILE A 9 4.56 -10.33 -4.68
C ILE A 9 4.63 -11.57 -5.58
N ALA A 10 4.43 -11.41 -6.90
CA ALA A 10 4.47 -12.53 -7.84
C ALA A 10 5.85 -13.19 -7.93
N GLU A 11 6.93 -12.40 -7.95
CA GLU A 11 8.31 -12.90 -7.96
C GLU A 11 8.64 -13.66 -6.67
N ALA A 12 8.31 -13.10 -5.51
CA ALA A 12 8.52 -13.75 -4.22
C ALA A 12 7.74 -15.07 -4.12
N LEU A 13 6.47 -15.09 -4.53
CA LEU A 13 5.67 -16.32 -4.60
C LEU A 13 6.30 -17.36 -5.53
N SER A 14 6.80 -16.96 -6.71
CA SER A 14 7.49 -17.88 -7.63
C SER A 14 8.75 -18.47 -7.00
N ASN A 15 9.55 -17.65 -6.32
CA ASN A 15 10.78 -18.10 -5.66
C ASN A 15 10.47 -19.07 -4.52
N VAL A 16 9.43 -18.81 -3.73
CA VAL A 16 8.99 -19.71 -2.66
C VAL A 16 8.48 -21.04 -3.22
N LEU A 17 7.69 -21.03 -4.29
CA LEU A 17 7.11 -22.24 -4.88
C LEU A 17 8.14 -23.12 -5.61
N THR A 18 9.24 -22.54 -6.08
CA THR A 18 10.29 -23.26 -6.85
C THR A 18 11.58 -23.50 -6.06
N GLY A 19 11.71 -22.87 -4.89
CA GLY A 19 12.85 -22.99 -4.00
C GLY A 19 12.72 -24.09 -2.93
N PRO A 20 13.57 -24.05 -1.89
CA PRO A 20 13.49 -24.98 -0.76
C PRO A 20 12.13 -24.92 -0.07
N ALA A 21 11.61 -26.09 0.32
CA ALA A 21 10.32 -26.18 0.99
C ALA A 21 10.36 -25.51 2.38
N PHE A 22 9.42 -24.59 2.63
CA PHE A 22 9.15 -24.06 3.96
C PHE A 22 8.03 -24.88 4.60
N SER A 23 8.33 -25.66 5.63
CA SER A 23 7.32 -26.47 6.32
C SER A 23 6.55 -25.64 7.35
N ASN A 24 5.24 -25.47 7.15
CA ASN A 24 4.28 -24.89 8.12
C ASN A 24 4.70 -23.52 8.71
N ALA A 25 5.12 -22.58 7.87
CA ALA A 25 5.46 -21.22 8.27
C ALA A 25 4.51 -20.20 7.64
N GLY A 26 4.15 -19.17 8.40
CA GLY A 26 3.45 -17.98 7.91
C GLY A 26 4.43 -16.81 7.80
N PHE A 27 4.30 -16.01 6.75
CA PHE A 27 5.16 -14.86 6.49
C PHE A 27 4.33 -13.64 6.14
N ASP A 28 4.69 -12.49 6.69
CA ASP A 28 4.05 -11.23 6.35
C ASP A 28 4.71 -10.64 5.10
N ILE A 29 3.91 -10.40 4.06
CA ILE A 29 4.38 -9.75 2.84
C ILE A 29 4.03 -8.26 2.93
N THR A 30 5.03 -7.46 3.25
CA THR A 30 4.89 -6.02 3.52
C THR A 30 5.97 -5.22 2.79
N GLY A 31 5.75 -3.91 2.69
CA GLY A 31 6.75 -2.99 2.13
C GLY A 31 7.96 -2.83 3.06
N PRO A 32 9.12 -2.39 2.53
CA PRO A 32 10.32 -2.16 3.34
C PRO A 32 10.15 -0.99 4.32
N GLU A 33 9.24 -0.07 4.01
CA GLU A 33 8.93 1.13 4.78
C GLU A 33 7.41 1.34 4.79
N ALA A 34 6.92 2.09 5.79
CA ALA A 34 5.53 2.51 5.86
C ALA A 34 5.42 4.02 5.62
N HIS A 35 4.43 4.42 4.82
CA HIS A 35 4.15 5.81 4.47
C HIS A 35 2.73 6.19 4.88
N SER A 36 2.58 7.40 5.42
CA SER A 36 1.29 8.07 5.54
C SER A 36 0.83 8.60 4.18
N PHE A 37 -0.47 8.91 4.03
CA PHE A 37 -0.95 9.61 2.84
C PHE A 37 -0.33 11.01 2.69
N GLY A 38 0.11 11.64 3.79
CA GLY A 38 0.87 12.89 3.75
C GLY A 38 2.24 12.70 3.07
N ASP A 39 2.94 11.62 3.41
CA ASP A 39 4.22 11.27 2.77
C ASP A 39 4.02 10.97 1.28
N ILE A 40 2.95 10.27 0.91
CA ILE A 40 2.61 10.03 -0.50
C ILE A 40 2.35 11.35 -1.24
N ALA A 41 1.62 12.29 -0.63
CA ALA A 41 1.38 13.60 -1.24
C ALA A 41 2.68 14.40 -1.44
N LEU A 42 3.64 14.31 -0.52
CA LEU A 42 4.97 14.91 -0.68
C LEU A 42 5.75 14.24 -1.82
N LEU A 43 5.79 12.91 -1.87
CA LEU A 43 6.46 12.18 -2.94
C LEU A 43 5.88 12.49 -4.32
N LEU A 44 4.56 12.67 -4.44
CA LEU A 44 3.91 13.08 -5.68
C LEU A 44 4.34 14.48 -6.16
N LYS A 45 4.59 15.42 -5.23
CA LYS A 45 5.16 16.73 -5.57
C LYS A 45 6.58 16.58 -6.11
N GLU A 46 7.40 15.83 -5.39
CA GLU A 46 8.83 15.69 -5.67
C GLU A 46 9.09 14.93 -6.96
N VAL A 47 8.33 13.86 -7.22
CA VAL A 47 8.57 12.94 -8.33
C VAL A 47 7.76 13.30 -9.57
N ALA A 48 6.48 13.65 -9.40
CA ALA A 48 5.54 13.83 -10.51
C ALA A 48 5.18 15.31 -10.77
N GLY A 49 5.70 16.25 -9.98
CA GLY A 49 5.42 17.69 -10.15
C GLY A 49 3.99 18.10 -9.78
N PHE A 50 3.26 17.27 -9.04
CA PHE A 50 1.89 17.59 -8.58
C PHE A 50 1.92 18.55 -7.39
N ASN A 51 2.29 19.80 -7.65
CA ASN A 51 2.50 20.84 -6.63
C ASN A 51 1.32 21.06 -5.66
N GLU A 52 0.10 20.79 -6.12
CA GLU A 52 -1.14 20.95 -5.33
C GLU A 52 -1.52 19.71 -4.52
N ALA A 53 -0.80 18.58 -4.65
CA ALA A 53 -1.13 17.35 -3.93
C ALA A 53 -1.10 17.58 -2.41
N ALA A 54 -2.16 17.17 -1.71
CA ALA A 54 -2.22 17.29 -0.26
C ALA A 54 -3.09 16.17 0.31
N HIS A 55 -2.72 15.71 1.51
CA HIS A 55 -3.59 14.86 2.30
C HIS A 55 -4.38 15.72 3.30
N THR A 56 -5.70 15.60 3.26
CA THR A 56 -6.61 16.24 4.20
C THR A 56 -7.37 15.14 4.94
N ASP A 57 -7.23 15.10 6.26
CA ASP A 57 -8.07 14.23 7.07
C ASP A 57 -9.47 14.82 7.15
N ILE A 58 -10.48 14.01 6.81
CA ILE A 58 -11.89 14.42 6.75
C ILE A 58 -12.76 13.53 7.65
N PRO A 59 -13.92 14.04 8.11
CA PRO A 59 -14.88 13.23 8.84
C PRO A 59 -15.33 12.01 8.02
N VAL A 60 -15.53 10.87 8.69
CA VAL A 60 -15.90 9.60 8.04
C VAL A 60 -17.21 9.71 7.26
N GLU A 61 -18.16 10.49 7.76
CA GLU A 61 -19.45 10.74 7.09
C GLU A 61 -19.30 11.58 5.82
N ASP A 62 -18.33 12.49 5.78
CA ASP A 62 -18.05 13.26 4.58
C ASP A 62 -17.32 12.41 3.54
N TYR A 63 -16.42 11.52 3.97
CA TYR A 63 -15.81 10.52 3.09
C TYR A 63 -16.85 9.56 2.51
N ARG A 64 -17.76 9.05 3.34
CA ARG A 64 -18.90 8.20 2.92
C ARG A 64 -19.76 8.89 1.87
N LYS A 65 -20.14 10.16 2.12
CA LYS A 65 -20.92 10.96 1.16
C LYS A 65 -20.16 11.20 -0.15
N ALA A 66 -18.86 11.46 -0.07
CA ALA A 66 -18.02 11.66 -1.26
C ALA A 66 -17.99 10.39 -2.13
N LEU A 67 -17.77 9.22 -1.53
CA LEU A 67 -17.79 7.92 -2.22
C LEU A 67 -19.15 7.63 -2.88
N ALA A 68 -20.25 7.85 -2.15
CA ALA A 68 -21.60 7.72 -2.71
C ALA A 68 -21.84 8.71 -3.87
N GLY A 69 -21.28 9.92 -3.79
CA GLY A 69 -21.29 10.92 -4.86
C GLY A 69 -20.60 10.46 -6.15
N PHE A 70 -19.67 9.51 -6.07
CA PHE A 70 -19.06 8.85 -7.24
C PHE A 70 -19.90 7.70 -7.82
N GLY A 71 -21.11 7.45 -7.29
CA GLY A 71 -22.02 6.41 -7.77
C GLY A 71 -21.76 5.03 -7.19
N MET A 72 -20.94 4.91 -6.14
CA MET A 72 -20.72 3.66 -5.42
C MET A 72 -21.98 3.21 -4.69
N THR A 73 -22.21 1.90 -4.65
CA THR A 73 -23.24 1.28 -3.82
C THR A 73 -22.94 1.45 -2.32
N GLU A 74 -23.93 1.19 -1.47
CA GLU A 74 -23.75 1.23 -0.02
C GLU A 74 -22.71 0.22 0.47
N GLU A 75 -22.69 -0.97 -0.14
CA GLU A 75 -21.72 -2.03 0.16
C GLU A 75 -20.29 -1.60 -0.17
N GLU A 76 -20.05 -1.11 -1.40
CA GLU A 76 -18.75 -0.61 -1.83
C GLU A 76 -18.29 0.56 -0.95
N THR A 77 -19.20 1.50 -0.66
CA THR A 77 -18.91 2.64 0.22
C THR A 77 -18.52 2.16 1.62
N GLY A 78 -19.27 1.20 2.19
CA GLY A 78 -18.97 0.62 3.49
C GLY A 78 -17.59 -0.03 3.54
N PHE A 79 -17.20 -0.74 2.47
CA PHE A 79 -15.88 -1.35 2.35
C PHE A 79 -14.74 -0.31 2.33
N TYR A 80 -14.85 0.76 1.55
CA TYR A 80 -13.80 1.78 1.51
C TYR A 80 -13.71 2.58 2.82
N VAL A 81 -14.84 2.83 3.48
CA VAL A 81 -14.88 3.46 4.81
C VAL A 81 -14.16 2.59 5.84
N SER A 82 -14.48 1.29 5.93
CA SER A 82 -13.82 0.40 6.89
C SER A 82 -12.33 0.29 6.63
N MET A 83 -11.91 0.23 5.35
CA MET A 83 -10.49 0.24 4.99
C MET A 83 -9.80 1.54 5.44
N ALA A 84 -10.41 2.71 5.25
CA ALA A 84 -9.85 3.97 5.70
C ALA A 84 -9.73 4.04 7.24
N GLU A 85 -10.70 3.51 7.97
CA GLU A 85 -10.65 3.39 9.44
C GLU A 85 -9.53 2.47 9.91
N SER A 86 -9.36 1.29 9.28
CA SER A 86 -8.25 0.37 9.58
C SER A 86 -6.89 0.99 9.27
N ILE A 87 -6.76 1.74 8.16
CA ILE A 87 -5.54 2.49 7.85
C ILE A 87 -5.25 3.53 8.94
N ARG A 88 -6.27 4.28 9.37
CA ARG A 88 -6.15 5.27 10.46
C ARG A 88 -5.77 4.61 11.79
N ALA A 89 -6.23 3.38 12.04
CA ALA A 89 -5.88 2.59 13.21
C ALA A 89 -4.47 1.97 13.15
N GLY A 90 -3.72 2.19 12.07
CA GLY A 90 -2.34 1.69 11.92
C GLY A 90 -2.25 0.23 11.50
N GLU A 91 -3.37 -0.43 11.14
CA GLU A 91 -3.41 -1.87 10.83
C GLU A 91 -2.57 -2.25 9.59
N PHE A 92 -2.20 -1.26 8.78
CA PHE A 92 -1.41 -1.43 7.55
C PHE A 92 0.04 -0.93 7.68
N GLU A 93 0.52 -0.62 8.88
CA GLU A 93 1.87 -0.03 9.08
C GLU A 93 2.99 -1.05 9.28
N LYS A 94 2.63 -2.31 9.53
CA LYS A 94 3.61 -3.37 9.77
C LYS A 94 4.59 -3.50 8.59
N THR A 95 5.87 -3.62 8.92
CA THR A 95 6.96 -3.92 7.98
C THR A 95 7.68 -5.19 8.43
N ASP A 96 8.17 -5.96 7.47
CA ASP A 96 8.84 -7.24 7.67
C ASP A 96 9.82 -7.50 6.52
N ARG A 97 10.87 -8.29 6.78
CA ARG A 97 11.93 -8.56 5.80
C ARG A 97 11.66 -9.77 4.92
N SER A 98 10.57 -10.52 5.14
CA SER A 98 10.26 -11.75 4.40
C SER A 98 10.23 -11.51 2.88
N LEU A 99 9.65 -10.39 2.43
CA LEU A 99 9.63 -10.07 1.02
C LEU A 99 11.03 -9.91 0.42
N GLU A 100 11.91 -9.14 1.07
CA GLU A 100 13.31 -8.96 0.64
C GLU A 100 14.06 -10.30 0.59
N ILE A 101 13.83 -11.15 1.59
CA ILE A 101 14.45 -12.49 1.67
C ILE A 101 14.00 -13.36 0.48
N PHE A 102 12.70 -13.39 0.19
CA PHE A 102 12.16 -14.20 -0.90
C PHE A 102 12.51 -13.66 -2.29
N LEU A 103 12.69 -12.35 -2.43
CA LEU A 103 13.17 -11.75 -3.68
C LEU A 103 14.67 -11.96 -3.90
N GLY A 104 15.48 -12.01 -2.83
CA GLY A 104 16.95 -12.00 -2.94
C GLY A 104 17.52 -10.63 -3.37
N ARG A 105 16.68 -9.58 -3.34
CA ARG A 105 17.00 -8.19 -3.67
C ARG A 105 16.07 -7.27 -2.87
N LYS A 106 16.38 -5.98 -2.81
CA LYS A 106 15.46 -5.00 -2.21
C LYS A 106 14.12 -4.98 -2.99
N PRO A 107 12.97 -4.92 -2.29
CA PRO A 107 11.67 -4.66 -2.91
C PRO A 107 11.63 -3.27 -3.56
N LEU A 108 10.73 -3.09 -4.52
CA LEU A 108 10.47 -1.80 -5.16
C LEU A 108 9.89 -0.81 -4.14
N GLY A 109 10.64 0.26 -3.86
CA GLY A 109 10.20 1.36 -3.01
C GLY A 109 9.11 2.19 -3.67
N ILE A 110 8.29 2.88 -2.87
CA ILE A 110 7.19 3.71 -3.39
C ILE A 110 7.71 4.89 -4.23
N GLN A 111 8.87 5.45 -3.90
CA GLN A 111 9.46 6.55 -4.65
C GLN A 111 9.90 6.08 -6.05
N GLU A 112 10.59 4.94 -6.14
CA GLU A 112 10.96 4.31 -7.41
C GLU A 112 9.72 3.95 -8.23
N TYR A 113 8.71 3.38 -7.61
CA TYR A 113 7.44 3.08 -8.28
C TYR A 113 6.79 4.33 -8.89
N LEU A 114 6.74 5.45 -8.14
CA LEU A 114 6.18 6.70 -8.64
C LEU A 114 7.01 7.28 -9.80
N LYS A 115 8.34 7.13 -9.77
CA LYS A 115 9.24 7.56 -10.88
C LYS A 115 9.05 6.73 -12.15
N GLU A 116 8.63 5.47 -12.03
CA GLU A 116 8.33 4.63 -13.19
C GLU A 116 6.94 4.91 -13.77
N LEU A 117 6.02 5.37 -12.93
CA LEU A 117 4.63 5.61 -13.31
C LEU A 117 4.41 6.95 -14.05
N PHE A 118 5.22 7.97 -13.75
CA PHE A 118 5.14 9.32 -14.28
C PHE A 118 6.43 9.73 -14.99
#